data_AF-A0A7Y4K119-F1
#
_entry.id   AF-A0A7Y4K119-F1
#
_cell.length_a   1.000
_cell.length_b   1.000
_cell.length_c   1.000
_cell.angle_alpha   90.00
_cell.angle_beta   90.00
_cell.angle_gamma   90.00
#
_symmetry.space_group_name_H-M   'P 1'
#
loop_
_entity.id
_entity.type
_entity.pdbx_description
1 polymer ?
#
loop_
_entity_poly.entity_id
_entity_poly.type
_entity_poly.pdbx_seq_one_letter_code
_entity_poly.pdbx_strand_id
1 'polypeptide(L)'
;MFERFAFGGGGGAGHGSDTAGSSGAAGGGVVFIRATSFDGKGVYSASGSAAEASSGNDGAGGGGAGGAVVLRAVDVLNCVAVESRGGAGGDTRLDKLPFGPGGGGAGGRVLIQAKSIACSANVSAGSAGVSAYPGAGSYGATPAATAPDAGTPDGGTSAGTVQQVDQAFQVPVTPVITAPASGEASATTRPRFEGTAGTNGPVVHLVVDGREIGAAVPGADGRFTYDPSTPLAAGAHDVVAWSESLGVASSPSAPVRFATPAVVLADGGVVQMAVLVVPGNGDTVGPTPLFAGTAANGVNVGVVIDDGPDHIVPLDLLGRFRFQVPDSAPLSVGTHKVTVHSHNEAGDDGPYSDVVGFEVVVAGADGGTDAGTADPATPMVLVPEEGATVDPTFMFVGVALPGTTVQLELDGTALALATADDEGVFRHILTAEKALAMGAHKVVAQAVTAEGEAGPRSPEVGFQVRGPTDLDVGCGCGTAPAGMISVWALVGLGALARRRRARS
;
A
#
# COMPACT_ATOMS: atom_id res chain seq x y z
N MET A 1 2.30 -10.05 19.71
CA MET A 1 1.73 -9.34 20.89
C MET A 1 0.61 -8.43 20.37
N PHE A 2 -0.29 -7.87 21.19
CA PHE A 2 -1.34 -6.98 20.67
C PHE A 2 -0.75 -5.86 19.80
N GLU A 3 -1.17 -5.80 18.54
CA GLU A 3 -0.73 -4.79 17.56
C GLU A 3 -1.53 -3.50 17.69
N ARG A 4 -2.67 -3.54 18.39
CA ARG A 4 -3.57 -2.39 18.58
C ARG A 4 -4.09 -2.35 20.01
N PHE A 5 -4.22 -1.13 20.51
CA PHE A 5 -4.75 -0.84 21.84
C PHE A 5 -6.08 -0.13 21.68
N ALA A 6 -7.18 -0.77 22.10
CA ALA A 6 -8.54 -0.30 21.83
C ALA A 6 -9.32 -0.04 23.11
N PHE A 7 -10.09 1.05 23.10
CA PHE A 7 -11.12 1.33 24.09
C PHE A 7 -12.35 0.46 23.83
N GLY A 8 -13.11 0.18 24.90
CA GLY A 8 -14.41 -0.47 24.78
C GLY A 8 -15.42 0.48 24.12
N GLY A 9 -16.23 -0.05 23.21
CA GLY A 9 -17.34 0.69 22.63
C GLY A 9 -18.44 1.00 23.66
N GLY A 10 -19.08 2.16 23.54
CA GLY A 10 -20.29 2.48 24.29
C GLY A 10 -21.46 1.61 23.83
N GLY A 11 -22.41 1.36 24.74
CA GLY A 11 -23.65 0.68 24.40
C GLY A 11 -24.60 1.56 23.58
N GLY A 12 -25.46 0.93 22.78
CA GLY A 12 -26.52 1.63 22.04
C GLY A 12 -27.63 2.12 22.97
N ALA A 13 -28.28 3.23 22.62
CA ALA A 13 -29.47 3.69 23.34
C ALA A 13 -30.68 2.77 23.06
N GLY A 14 -31.58 2.65 24.03
CA GLY A 14 -32.84 1.96 23.84
C GLY A 14 -33.72 2.68 22.80
N HIS A 15 -34.51 1.91 22.04
CA HIS A 15 -35.49 2.50 21.12
C HIS A 15 -36.53 3.30 21.90
N GLY A 16 -36.67 4.58 21.60
CA GLY A 16 -37.60 5.47 22.29
C GLY A 16 -38.64 6.09 21.36
N SER A 17 -39.89 6.09 21.80
CA SER A 17 -40.97 6.93 21.27
C SER A 17 -41.19 8.17 22.13
N ASP A 18 -40.72 8.15 23.38
CA ASP A 18 -40.67 9.29 24.29
C ASP A 18 -39.34 9.28 25.09
N THR A 19 -39.32 9.87 26.29
CA THR A 19 -38.10 9.96 27.12
C THR A 19 -38.04 8.88 28.20
N ALA A 20 -38.81 7.81 28.09
CA ALA A 20 -38.89 6.77 29.11
C ALA A 20 -37.91 5.60 28.88
N GLY A 21 -37.23 5.56 27.73
CA GLY A 21 -36.13 4.63 27.45
C GLY A 21 -34.85 4.98 28.20
N SER A 22 -33.89 4.05 28.24
CA SER A 22 -32.59 4.28 28.88
C SER A 22 -31.45 4.46 27.88
N SER A 23 -30.46 5.28 28.26
CA SER A 23 -29.24 5.48 27.48
C SER A 23 -28.36 4.22 27.49
N GLY A 24 -27.57 4.05 26.43
CA GLY A 24 -26.50 3.06 26.44
C GLY A 24 -25.42 3.40 27.46
N ALA A 25 -24.73 2.37 27.95
CA ALA A 25 -23.71 2.52 28.98
C ALA A 25 -22.33 2.85 28.43
N ALA A 26 -21.46 3.41 29.28
CA ALA A 26 -20.09 3.73 28.91
C ALA A 26 -19.26 2.47 28.65
N GLY A 27 -18.49 2.49 27.57
CA GLY A 27 -17.48 1.47 27.28
C GLY A 27 -16.31 1.52 28.25
N GLY A 28 -15.61 0.39 28.35
CA GLY A 28 -14.44 0.21 29.18
C GLY A 28 -13.27 1.05 28.70
N GLY A 29 -12.52 1.58 29.66
CA GLY A 29 -11.31 2.37 29.39
C GLY A 29 -10.10 1.52 29.04
N VAL A 30 -8.94 1.99 29.47
CA VAL A 30 -7.67 1.35 29.16
C VAL A 30 -6.77 1.42 30.38
N VAL A 31 -6.10 0.30 30.70
CA VAL A 31 -5.08 0.21 31.73
C VAL A 31 -3.79 -0.30 31.09
N PHE A 32 -2.72 0.49 31.15
CA PHE A 32 -1.39 0.09 30.66
C PHE A 32 -0.36 0.37 31.74
N ILE A 33 0.27 -0.69 32.27
CA ILE A 33 1.27 -0.56 33.33
C ILE A 33 2.47 -1.47 33.04
N ARG A 34 3.67 -0.89 33.14
CA ARG A 34 4.94 -1.60 33.18
C ARG A 34 5.58 -1.36 34.54
N ALA A 35 6.05 -2.43 35.19
CA ALA A 35 6.64 -2.35 36.53
C ALA A 35 7.77 -3.37 36.69
N THR A 36 8.55 -3.26 37.77
CA THR A 36 9.45 -4.35 38.18
C THR A 36 8.64 -5.53 38.71
N SER A 37 7.63 -5.26 39.54
CA SER A 37 6.71 -6.23 40.09
C SER A 37 5.34 -5.60 40.38
N PHE A 38 4.30 -6.42 40.38
CA PHE A 38 3.03 -6.14 41.03
C PHE A 38 2.93 -7.08 42.22
N ASP A 39 2.97 -6.54 43.44
CA ASP A 39 2.87 -7.32 44.66
C ASP A 39 1.79 -6.75 45.59
N GLY A 40 0.55 -7.12 45.33
CA GLY A 40 -0.58 -6.61 46.09
C GLY A 40 -1.88 -7.35 45.83
N LYS A 41 -2.96 -6.84 46.44
CA LYS A 41 -4.32 -7.40 46.31
C LYS A 41 -5.24 -6.49 45.49
N GLY A 42 -4.66 -5.70 44.58
CA GLY A 42 -5.42 -4.76 43.74
C GLY A 42 -6.24 -5.46 42.66
N VAL A 43 -7.23 -4.73 42.13
CA VAL A 43 -7.97 -5.09 40.91
C VAL A 43 -7.66 -4.06 39.84
N TYR A 44 -7.27 -4.52 38.65
CA TYR A 44 -7.05 -3.67 37.47
C TYR A 44 -8.23 -3.83 36.53
N SER A 45 -9.09 -2.81 36.43
CA SER A 45 -10.32 -2.91 35.65
C SER A 45 -10.35 -1.91 34.49
N ALA A 46 -10.69 -2.41 33.31
CA ALA A 46 -11.13 -1.66 32.15
C ALA A 46 -12.52 -2.17 31.70
N SER A 47 -13.36 -2.61 32.65
CA SER A 47 -14.68 -3.16 32.33
C SER A 47 -15.64 -2.07 31.84
N GLY A 48 -16.52 -2.45 30.91
CA GLY A 48 -17.64 -1.61 30.49
C GLY A 48 -18.72 -1.53 31.56
N SER A 49 -19.48 -0.43 31.55
CA SER A 49 -20.55 -0.18 32.51
C SER A 49 -21.83 -0.92 32.12
N ALA A 50 -22.62 -1.33 33.11
CA ALA A 50 -23.97 -1.81 32.88
C ALA A 50 -24.90 -0.65 32.48
N ALA A 51 -25.89 -0.94 31.65
CA ALA A 51 -26.94 0.01 31.31
C ALA A 51 -28.09 -0.03 32.30
N GLU A 52 -28.70 1.13 32.51
CA GLU A 52 -29.87 1.28 33.37
C GLU A 52 -31.10 0.63 32.73
N ALA A 53 -32.02 0.16 33.57
CA ALA A 53 -33.30 -0.36 33.11
C ALA A 53 -34.20 0.75 32.55
N SER A 54 -35.02 0.42 31.55
CA SER A 54 -36.14 1.25 31.11
C SER A 54 -37.38 0.94 31.95
N SER A 55 -38.01 1.98 32.48
CA SER A 55 -39.23 1.86 33.30
C SER A 55 -40.53 2.18 32.56
N GLY A 56 -40.46 2.65 31.31
CA GLY A 56 -41.64 3.05 30.53
C GLY A 56 -41.89 2.21 29.29
N ASN A 57 -42.61 2.80 28.35
CA ASN A 57 -43.05 2.22 27.09
C ASN A 57 -41.99 2.26 25.98
N ASP A 58 -40.72 2.15 26.36
CA ASP A 58 -39.57 2.29 25.49
C ASP A 58 -38.51 1.22 25.82
N GLY A 59 -37.61 0.97 24.88
CA GLY A 59 -36.52 0.02 25.02
C GLY A 59 -35.45 0.45 26.03
N ALA A 60 -34.66 -0.52 26.50
CA ALA A 60 -33.52 -0.25 27.38
C ALA A 60 -32.20 -0.19 26.59
N GLY A 61 -31.26 0.63 27.06
CA GLY A 61 -29.93 0.78 26.48
C GLY A 61 -29.05 -0.44 26.70
N GLY A 62 -28.07 -0.62 25.81
CA GLY A 62 -27.10 -1.70 25.88
C GLY A 62 -25.93 -1.41 26.82
N GLY A 63 -25.32 -2.47 27.35
CA GLY A 63 -24.12 -2.40 28.18
C GLY A 63 -22.87 -2.04 27.36
N GLY A 64 -21.91 -1.37 28.01
CA GLY A 64 -20.65 -0.99 27.36
C GLY A 64 -19.71 -2.18 27.21
N ALA A 65 -18.94 -2.25 26.13
CA ALA A 65 -17.93 -3.29 25.95
C ALA A 65 -16.73 -3.12 26.89
N GLY A 66 -16.05 -4.21 27.25
CA GLY A 66 -14.78 -4.17 27.98
C GLY A 66 -13.67 -3.55 27.12
N GLY A 67 -12.76 -2.85 27.76
CA GLY A 67 -11.63 -2.18 27.12
C GLY A 67 -10.35 -3.04 27.10
N ALA A 68 -9.19 -2.44 27.34
CA ALA A 68 -7.92 -3.17 27.33
C ALA A 68 -7.13 -3.03 28.63
N VAL A 69 -6.59 -4.14 29.14
CA VAL A 69 -5.65 -4.15 30.27
C VAL A 69 -4.34 -4.82 29.86
N VAL A 70 -3.23 -4.09 29.93
CA VAL A 70 -1.88 -4.59 29.69
C VAL A 70 -1.05 -4.36 30.94
N LEU A 71 -0.64 -5.46 31.59
CA LEU A 71 0.24 -5.46 32.75
C LEU A 71 1.50 -6.24 32.42
N ARG A 72 2.66 -5.61 32.53
CA ARG A 72 3.95 -6.24 32.23
C ARG A 72 4.93 -5.99 33.38
N ALA A 73 5.42 -7.07 33.99
CA ALA A 73 6.37 -7.02 35.10
C ALA A 73 7.62 -7.86 34.82
N VAL A 74 8.73 -7.46 35.43
CA VAL A 74 10.00 -8.19 35.35
C VAL A 74 9.89 -9.51 36.11
N ASP A 75 9.46 -9.45 37.38
CA ASP A 75 9.52 -10.60 38.28
C ASP A 75 8.15 -11.22 38.55
N VAL A 76 7.34 -10.55 39.37
CA VAL A 76 6.08 -11.08 39.89
C VAL A 76 4.91 -10.21 39.45
N LEU A 77 3.80 -10.86 39.11
CA LEU A 77 2.50 -10.22 38.95
C LEU A 77 1.47 -10.91 39.84
N ASN A 78 1.32 -10.38 41.05
CA ASN A 78 0.37 -10.79 42.07
C ASN A 78 -0.75 -9.75 42.17
N CYS A 79 -1.98 -10.16 41.87
CA CYS A 79 -3.17 -9.34 42.04
C CYS A 79 -4.42 -10.19 42.28
N VAL A 80 -5.49 -9.54 42.76
CA VAL A 80 -6.78 -10.22 42.94
C VAL A 80 -7.40 -10.53 41.60
N ALA A 81 -7.52 -9.52 40.73
CA ALA A 81 -8.12 -9.69 39.42
C ALA A 81 -7.64 -8.64 38.40
N VAL A 82 -7.65 -9.05 37.13
CA VAL A 82 -7.66 -8.18 35.97
C VAL A 82 -9.02 -8.31 35.29
N GLU A 83 -9.75 -7.21 35.18
CA GLU A 83 -11.10 -7.22 34.65
C GLU A 83 -11.19 -6.39 33.37
N SER A 84 -11.62 -7.02 32.29
CA SER A 84 -12.05 -6.32 31.09
C SER A 84 -13.37 -6.92 30.62
N ARG A 85 -14.39 -6.81 31.47
CA ARG A 85 -15.71 -7.39 31.23
C ARG A 85 -16.59 -6.44 30.42
N GLY A 86 -17.51 -7.00 29.63
CA GLY A 86 -18.64 -6.24 29.12
C GLY A 86 -19.67 -5.96 30.21
N GLY A 87 -20.32 -4.81 30.15
CA GLY A 87 -21.40 -4.44 31.04
C GLY A 87 -22.73 -5.08 30.63
N ALA A 88 -23.63 -5.30 31.59
CA ALA A 88 -24.96 -5.84 31.32
C ALA A 88 -25.83 -4.85 30.54
N GLY A 89 -26.68 -5.35 29.64
CA GLY A 89 -27.74 -4.57 29.02
C GLY A 89 -28.87 -4.27 30.01
N GLY A 90 -29.59 -3.16 29.80
CA GLY A 90 -30.67 -2.76 30.68
C GLY A 90 -31.92 -3.63 30.50
N ASP A 91 -32.66 -3.86 31.59
CA ASP A 91 -33.96 -4.55 31.54
C ASP A 91 -35.08 -3.60 31.11
N THR A 92 -36.16 -4.12 30.51
CA THR A 92 -37.43 -3.38 30.37
C THR A 92 -38.41 -3.84 31.45
N ARG A 93 -38.91 -2.90 32.26
CA ARG A 93 -39.72 -3.23 33.45
C ARG A 93 -41.23 -3.22 33.22
N LEU A 94 -41.69 -2.71 32.10
CA LEU A 94 -43.12 -2.66 31.79
C LEU A 94 -43.58 -4.02 31.24
N ASP A 95 -44.54 -4.65 31.92
CA ASP A 95 -45.03 -6.01 31.64
C ASP A 95 -46.21 -6.06 30.66
N LYS A 96 -46.70 -4.89 30.20
CA LYS A 96 -47.90 -4.77 29.36
C LYS A 96 -47.62 -5.01 27.88
N LEU A 97 -46.41 -4.73 27.42
CA LEU A 97 -45.99 -4.86 26.03
C LEU A 97 -44.53 -5.35 25.97
N PRO A 98 -44.14 -6.09 24.93
CA PRO A 98 -42.80 -6.66 24.84
C PRO A 98 -41.79 -5.64 24.30
N PHE A 99 -41.29 -4.76 25.16
CA PHE A 99 -40.24 -3.80 24.79
C PHE A 99 -38.86 -4.47 24.80
N GLY A 100 -38.04 -4.14 23.80
CA GLY A 100 -36.69 -4.66 23.65
C GLY A 100 -35.78 -4.25 24.81
N PRO A 101 -35.23 -5.19 25.60
CA PRO A 101 -34.19 -4.90 26.55
C PRO A 101 -32.86 -4.65 25.84
N GLY A 102 -31.89 -4.14 26.60
CA GLY A 102 -30.57 -3.81 26.09
C GLY A 102 -29.73 -5.05 25.81
N GLY A 103 -28.91 -4.99 24.75
CA GLY A 103 -27.84 -5.95 24.57
C GLY A 103 -26.70 -5.73 25.57
N GLY A 104 -26.01 -6.78 25.99
CA GLY A 104 -24.82 -6.69 26.84
C GLY A 104 -23.56 -6.37 26.03
N GLY A 105 -22.58 -5.76 26.69
CA GLY A 105 -21.31 -5.42 26.05
C GLY A 105 -20.43 -6.64 25.80
N ALA A 106 -19.60 -6.60 24.76
CA ALA A 106 -18.56 -7.61 24.53
C ALA A 106 -17.48 -7.56 25.61
N GLY A 107 -16.77 -8.67 25.82
CA GLY A 107 -15.57 -8.72 26.65
C GLY A 107 -14.39 -8.01 25.99
N GLY A 108 -13.47 -7.49 26.79
CA GLY A 108 -12.29 -6.75 26.35
C GLY A 108 -11.02 -7.61 26.24
N ARG A 109 -9.86 -6.96 26.15
CA ARG A 109 -8.57 -7.64 25.93
C ARG A 109 -7.65 -7.51 27.14
N VAL A 110 -6.99 -8.59 27.51
CA VAL A 110 -6.05 -8.63 28.63
C VAL A 110 -4.72 -9.22 28.17
N LEU A 111 -3.61 -8.54 28.48
CA LEU A 111 -2.25 -9.07 28.37
C LEU A 111 -1.59 -8.98 29.75
N ILE A 112 -1.11 -10.13 30.24
CA ILE A 112 -0.40 -10.25 31.50
C ILE A 112 0.95 -10.89 31.21
N GLN A 113 2.03 -10.22 31.58
CA GLN A 113 3.39 -10.73 31.42
C GLN A 113 4.18 -10.59 32.72
N ALA A 114 4.79 -11.68 33.21
CA ALA A 114 5.79 -11.69 34.27
C ALA A 114 6.47 -13.06 34.34
N LYS A 115 7.59 -13.16 35.07
CA LYS A 115 8.24 -14.45 35.35
C LYS A 115 7.39 -15.36 36.25
N SER A 116 6.60 -14.78 37.14
CA SER A 116 5.61 -15.49 37.96
C SER A 116 4.30 -14.72 37.99
N ILE A 117 3.21 -15.37 37.61
CA ILE A 117 1.88 -14.77 37.52
C ILE A 117 0.94 -15.46 38.53
N ALA A 118 0.39 -14.65 39.43
CA ALA A 118 -0.64 -15.01 40.39
C ALA A 118 -1.74 -13.95 40.32
N CYS A 119 -2.46 -13.92 39.20
CA CYS A 119 -3.58 -13.01 39.02
C CYS A 119 -4.60 -13.58 38.02
N SER A 120 -5.87 -13.53 38.39
CA SER A 120 -6.95 -14.06 37.55
C SER A 120 -7.47 -12.99 36.59
N ALA A 121 -7.67 -13.35 35.33
CA ALA A 121 -8.24 -12.45 34.34
C ALA A 121 -9.71 -12.80 34.06
N ASN A 122 -10.57 -11.79 33.98
CA ASN A 122 -11.97 -11.93 33.58
C ASN A 122 -12.29 -11.00 32.42
N VAL A 123 -12.62 -11.61 31.27
CA VAL A 123 -12.96 -10.94 30.01
C VAL A 123 -14.33 -11.39 29.50
N SER A 124 -15.24 -11.72 30.41
CA SER A 124 -16.59 -12.15 30.04
C SER A 124 -17.37 -11.05 29.31
N ALA A 125 -18.23 -11.45 28.38
CA ALA A 125 -19.29 -10.57 27.89
C ALA A 125 -20.25 -10.21 29.04
N GLY A 126 -20.91 -9.06 28.93
CA GLY A 126 -22.03 -8.70 29.79
C GLY A 126 -23.25 -9.54 29.45
N SER A 127 -24.21 -9.65 30.37
CA SER A 127 -25.49 -10.33 30.11
C SER A 127 -26.42 -9.45 29.27
N ALA A 128 -27.25 -10.08 28.43
CA ALA A 128 -28.41 -9.40 27.84
C ALA A 128 -29.38 -8.98 28.95
N GLY A 129 -30.06 -7.85 28.77
CA GLY A 129 -31.20 -7.48 29.60
C GLY A 129 -32.40 -8.38 29.33
N VAL A 130 -33.39 -8.30 30.22
CA VAL A 130 -34.61 -9.10 30.17
C VAL A 130 -35.84 -8.19 30.09
N SER A 131 -36.84 -8.64 29.34
CA SER A 131 -38.16 -8.02 29.30
C SER A 131 -39.06 -8.58 30.39
N ALA A 132 -39.72 -7.68 31.12
CA ALA A 132 -40.73 -8.03 32.11
C ALA A 132 -42.03 -8.59 31.50
N TYR A 133 -42.20 -8.48 30.18
CA TYR A 133 -43.36 -9.07 29.50
C TYR A 133 -43.33 -10.61 29.64
N PRO A 134 -44.41 -11.25 30.12
CA PRO A 134 -44.41 -12.69 30.36
C PRO A 134 -44.01 -13.51 29.13
N GLY A 135 -42.96 -14.33 29.27
CA GLY A 135 -42.47 -15.19 28.20
C GLY A 135 -41.55 -14.52 27.17
N ALA A 136 -41.27 -13.21 27.27
CA ALA A 136 -40.41 -12.51 26.31
C ALA A 136 -38.90 -12.77 26.51
N GLY A 137 -38.44 -13.05 27.74
CA GLY A 137 -37.02 -13.31 28.01
C GLY A 137 -36.14 -12.14 27.58
N SER A 138 -35.06 -12.39 26.84
CA SER A 138 -34.20 -11.31 26.31
C SER A 138 -34.77 -10.61 25.08
N TYR A 139 -35.89 -11.08 24.52
CA TYR A 139 -36.52 -10.48 23.34
C TYR A 139 -35.55 -10.24 22.16
N GLY A 140 -34.63 -11.18 21.94
CA GLY A 140 -33.61 -11.10 20.88
C GLY A 140 -32.35 -10.31 21.26
N ALA A 141 -32.29 -9.72 22.46
CA ALA A 141 -31.06 -9.14 22.96
C ALA A 141 -30.00 -10.23 23.22
N THR A 142 -28.79 -9.97 22.75
CA THR A 142 -27.55 -10.75 22.98
C THR A 142 -26.74 -10.03 24.08
N PRO A 143 -25.89 -10.69 24.90
CA PRO A 143 -24.99 -11.80 24.60
C PRO A 143 -25.09 -12.95 25.64
N ALA A 144 -24.85 -14.18 25.21
CA ALA A 144 -24.42 -15.23 26.13
C ALA A 144 -23.16 -15.84 25.54
N ALA A 145 -22.13 -15.96 26.37
CA ALA A 145 -20.71 -16.20 26.05
C ALA A 145 -20.37 -17.45 25.22
N THR A 146 -21.34 -18.12 24.61
CA THR A 146 -21.21 -19.43 23.97
C THR A 146 -21.97 -19.56 22.65
N ALA A 147 -22.63 -18.52 22.14
CA ALA A 147 -23.28 -18.58 20.82
C ALA A 147 -22.49 -17.71 19.81
N PRO A 148 -22.08 -18.25 18.64
CA PRO A 148 -21.73 -17.41 17.51
C PRO A 148 -22.92 -16.48 17.22
N ASP A 149 -22.64 -15.27 16.72
CA ASP A 149 -23.68 -14.30 16.39
C ASP A 149 -24.80 -14.98 15.59
N ALA A 150 -26.04 -14.73 15.99
CA ALA A 150 -27.21 -15.42 15.46
C ALA A 150 -27.46 -14.95 14.02
N GLY A 151 -26.75 -15.52 13.05
CA GLY A 151 -27.12 -15.47 11.63
C GLY A 151 -26.03 -15.13 10.60
N THR A 152 -24.75 -14.98 10.96
CA THR A 152 -23.69 -14.81 9.96
C THR A 152 -22.54 -15.81 10.16
N PRO A 153 -21.99 -16.41 9.08
CA PRO A 153 -20.80 -17.26 9.15
C PRO A 153 -19.55 -16.57 9.73
N ASP A 154 -19.58 -15.23 9.81
CA ASP A 154 -18.44 -14.38 10.21
C ASP A 154 -18.55 -13.83 11.65
N GLY A 155 -19.58 -14.22 12.41
CA GLY A 155 -19.85 -13.73 13.76
C GLY A 155 -18.83 -14.21 14.81
N GLY A 156 -17.90 -13.34 15.21
CA GLY A 156 -16.94 -13.60 16.28
C GLY A 156 -17.56 -13.81 17.67
N THR A 157 -16.80 -14.38 18.62
CA THR A 157 -17.28 -14.58 19.99
C THR A 157 -17.43 -13.23 20.72
N SER A 158 -18.53 -13.02 21.45
CA SER A 158 -18.71 -11.83 22.30
C SER A 158 -17.81 -11.82 23.55
N ALA A 159 -17.12 -12.94 23.85
CA ALA A 159 -16.13 -13.03 24.91
C ALA A 159 -14.81 -12.37 24.48
N GLY A 160 -14.14 -11.75 25.44
CA GLY A 160 -12.83 -11.12 25.23
C GLY A 160 -11.68 -12.13 25.22
N THR A 161 -10.44 -11.64 25.13
CA THR A 161 -9.24 -12.48 25.06
C THR A 161 -8.25 -12.20 26.17
N VAL A 162 -7.59 -13.26 26.66
CA VAL A 162 -6.50 -13.18 27.63
C VAL A 162 -5.24 -13.75 27.00
N GLN A 163 -4.18 -12.95 26.95
CA GLN A 163 -2.83 -13.38 26.60
C GLN A 163 -1.98 -13.37 27.86
N GLN A 164 -1.52 -14.54 28.29
CA GLN A 164 -0.57 -14.68 29.39
C GLN A 164 0.82 -15.01 28.84
N VAL A 165 1.85 -14.33 29.34
CA VAL A 165 3.24 -14.54 28.95
C VAL A 165 4.08 -14.78 30.21
N ASP A 166 4.42 -16.04 30.47
CA ASP A 166 5.19 -16.48 31.64
C ASP A 166 6.71 -16.23 31.44
N GLN A 167 7.06 -15.01 31.07
CA GLN A 167 8.43 -14.55 30.86
C GLN A 167 8.60 -13.15 31.44
N ALA A 168 9.79 -12.87 31.98
CA ALA A 168 10.11 -11.55 32.49
C ALA A 168 9.90 -10.47 31.42
N PHE A 169 9.24 -9.37 31.77
CA PHE A 169 9.28 -8.17 30.93
C PHE A 169 10.71 -7.66 30.85
N GLN A 170 11.22 -7.47 29.64
CA GLN A 170 12.55 -6.94 29.37
C GLN A 170 12.44 -5.93 28.24
N VAL A 171 13.22 -4.85 28.32
CA VAL A 171 13.49 -4.00 27.16
C VAL A 171 14.68 -4.63 26.42
N PRO A 172 14.57 -4.95 25.13
CA PRO A 172 15.69 -5.50 24.38
C PRO A 172 16.90 -4.56 24.41
N VAL A 173 18.09 -5.15 24.45
CA VAL A 173 19.35 -4.40 24.38
C VAL A 173 19.45 -3.78 22.99
N THR A 174 19.90 -2.52 22.93
CA THR A 174 20.20 -1.85 21.66
C THR A 174 21.28 -2.61 20.90
N PRO A 175 21.03 -3.01 19.64
CA PRO A 175 22.00 -3.73 18.85
C PRO A 175 23.18 -2.83 18.46
N VAL A 176 24.31 -3.45 18.14
CA VAL A 176 25.51 -2.79 17.63
C VAL A 176 25.84 -3.42 16.28
N ILE A 177 26.01 -2.59 15.26
CA ILE A 177 26.45 -3.02 13.92
C ILE A 177 27.98 -3.02 13.93
N THR A 178 28.57 -4.14 13.52
CA THR A 178 30.03 -4.32 13.40
C THR A 178 30.51 -4.41 11.96
N ALA A 179 29.62 -4.78 11.02
CA ALA A 179 29.88 -4.73 9.59
C ALA A 179 28.61 -4.23 8.85
N PRO A 180 28.75 -3.35 7.85
CA PRO A 180 29.97 -2.64 7.45
C PRO A 180 30.56 -1.77 8.57
N ALA A 181 31.86 -1.49 8.53
CA ALA A 181 32.50 -0.53 9.43
C ALA A 181 32.16 0.92 9.04
N SER A 182 32.22 1.85 9.99
CA SER A 182 31.96 3.26 9.70
C SER A 182 32.98 3.82 8.71
N GLY A 183 32.49 4.37 7.60
CA GLY A 183 33.27 4.89 6.48
C GLY A 183 33.71 3.83 5.47
N GLU A 184 33.29 2.57 5.63
CA GLU A 184 33.66 1.49 4.72
C GLU A 184 33.06 1.70 3.32
N ALA A 185 33.87 1.45 2.29
CA ALA A 185 33.40 1.28 0.91
C ALA A 185 33.32 -0.23 0.62
N SER A 186 32.09 -0.74 0.54
CA SER A 186 31.80 -2.13 0.20
C SER A 186 32.31 -2.47 -1.19
N ALA A 187 32.75 -3.71 -1.38
CA ALA A 187 33.14 -4.25 -2.69
C ALA A 187 31.94 -4.78 -3.52
N THR A 188 30.74 -4.81 -2.92
CA THR A 188 29.51 -5.33 -3.54
C THR A 188 28.32 -4.42 -3.23
N THR A 189 27.30 -4.45 -4.08
CA THR A 189 26.01 -3.79 -3.86
C THR A 189 25.15 -4.48 -2.80
N ARG A 190 25.54 -5.69 -2.36
CA ARG A 190 24.85 -6.50 -1.33
C ARG A 190 25.76 -6.71 -0.11
N PRO A 191 26.13 -5.65 0.63
CA PRO A 191 27.02 -5.81 1.77
C PRO A 191 26.38 -6.70 2.83
N ARG A 192 27.17 -7.62 3.38
CA ARG A 192 26.77 -8.40 4.54
C ARG A 192 26.74 -7.51 5.77
N PHE A 193 25.63 -7.55 6.49
CA PHE A 193 25.49 -6.86 7.77
C PHE A 193 25.78 -7.83 8.91
N GLU A 194 26.66 -7.44 9.81
CA GLU A 194 26.98 -8.20 11.02
C GLU A 194 26.88 -7.32 12.24
N GLY A 195 26.56 -7.91 13.38
CA GLY A 195 26.51 -7.17 14.63
C GLY A 195 26.26 -8.04 15.84
N THR A 196 26.03 -7.37 16.96
CA THR A 196 25.68 -8.00 18.24
C THR A 196 24.39 -7.42 18.81
N ALA A 197 23.58 -8.25 19.45
CA ALA A 197 22.37 -7.89 20.15
C ALA A 197 22.16 -8.78 21.39
N GLY A 198 21.08 -8.54 22.14
CA GLY A 198 20.73 -9.39 23.28
C GLY A 198 20.44 -10.84 22.88
N THR A 199 20.76 -11.80 23.74
CA THR A 199 20.59 -13.24 23.49
C THR A 199 19.21 -13.79 23.88
N ASN A 200 18.34 -12.95 24.46
CA ASN A 200 17.01 -13.34 24.93
C ASN A 200 15.97 -13.39 23.80
N GLY A 201 16.35 -13.93 22.65
CA GLY A 201 15.49 -14.12 21.48
C GLY A 201 14.86 -12.86 20.85
N PRO A 202 15.52 -11.69 20.81
CA PRO A 202 14.98 -10.58 20.03
C PRO A 202 15.11 -10.84 18.52
N VAL A 203 14.29 -10.15 17.73
CA VAL A 203 14.50 -9.96 16.29
C VAL A 203 15.22 -8.63 16.11
N VAL A 204 16.31 -8.60 15.36
CA VAL A 204 17.03 -7.37 15.01
C VAL A 204 16.54 -6.91 13.65
N HIS A 205 15.95 -5.73 13.58
CA HIS A 205 15.52 -5.08 12.34
C HIS A 205 16.63 -4.14 11.85
N LEU A 206 16.97 -4.23 10.57
CA LEU A 206 17.96 -3.39 9.91
C LEU A 206 17.26 -2.39 9.00
N VAL A 207 17.63 -1.12 9.14
CA VAL A 207 17.08 -0.01 8.36
C VAL A 207 18.23 0.70 7.68
N VAL A 208 18.17 0.80 6.34
CA VAL A 208 19.13 1.54 5.53
C VAL A 208 18.40 2.72 4.89
N ASP A 209 18.94 3.93 5.06
CA ASP A 209 18.39 5.18 4.51
C ASP A 209 16.90 5.40 4.86
N GLY A 210 16.51 4.96 6.06
CA GLY A 210 15.13 5.08 6.56
C GLY A 210 14.17 3.98 6.09
N ARG A 211 14.62 3.03 5.25
CA ARG A 211 13.84 1.87 4.81
C ARG A 211 14.31 0.59 5.49
N GLU A 212 13.39 -0.17 6.07
CA GLU A 212 13.72 -1.51 6.59
C GLU A 212 14.10 -2.43 5.44
N ILE A 213 15.30 -3.00 5.51
CA ILE A 213 15.83 -3.91 4.48
C ILE A 213 15.63 -5.38 4.85
N GLY A 214 15.49 -5.67 6.15
CA GLY A 214 15.25 -7.01 6.64
C GLY A 214 15.51 -7.14 8.13
N ALA A 215 15.44 -8.37 8.61
CA ALA A 215 15.62 -8.70 10.01
C ALA A 215 16.44 -9.98 10.20
N ALA A 216 17.10 -10.08 11.34
CA ALA A 216 17.91 -11.23 11.74
C ALA A 216 17.66 -11.61 13.20
N VAL A 217 17.72 -12.90 13.50
CA VAL A 217 17.67 -13.41 14.87
C VAL A 217 19.11 -13.65 15.36
N PRO A 218 19.54 -13.03 16.46
CA PRO A 218 20.86 -13.28 17.03
C PRO A 218 21.02 -14.73 17.48
N GLY A 219 22.21 -15.28 17.30
CA GLY A 219 22.62 -16.57 17.85
C GLY A 219 22.74 -16.54 19.38
N ALA A 220 23.01 -17.70 19.97
CA ALA A 220 23.19 -17.84 21.42
C ALA A 220 24.38 -17.05 21.98
N ASP A 221 25.33 -16.67 21.13
CA ASP A 221 26.47 -15.80 21.44
C ASP A 221 26.16 -14.30 21.27
N GLY A 222 24.92 -13.97 20.87
CA GLY A 222 24.44 -12.62 20.66
C GLY A 222 24.82 -12.03 19.30
N ARG A 223 25.46 -12.79 18.42
CA ARG A 223 25.83 -12.32 17.07
C ARG A 223 24.68 -12.50 16.10
N PHE A 224 24.47 -11.53 15.23
CA PHE A 224 23.55 -11.66 14.10
C PHE A 224 24.28 -11.38 12.80
N THR A 225 23.79 -11.99 11.72
CA THR A 225 24.23 -11.76 10.35
C THR A 225 23.00 -11.60 9.46
N TYR A 226 23.06 -10.68 8.51
CA TYR A 226 22.02 -10.47 7.51
C TYR A 226 22.67 -10.24 6.14
N ASP A 227 22.25 -11.06 5.17
CA ASP A 227 22.71 -11.00 3.79
C ASP A 227 21.55 -10.48 2.92
N PRO A 228 21.62 -9.22 2.41
CA PRO A 228 20.52 -8.62 1.66
C PRO A 228 20.20 -9.36 0.35
N SER A 229 18.93 -9.71 0.16
CA SER A 229 18.42 -10.30 -1.10
C SER A 229 18.10 -9.26 -2.16
N THR A 230 18.12 -7.96 -1.84
CA THR A 230 18.04 -6.84 -2.79
C THR A 230 19.32 -6.00 -2.69
N PRO A 231 19.95 -5.61 -3.82
CA PRO A 231 21.13 -4.77 -3.79
C PRO A 231 20.74 -3.35 -3.36
N LEU A 232 21.70 -2.66 -2.75
CA LEU A 232 21.57 -1.25 -2.43
C LEU A 232 22.03 -0.41 -3.63
N ALA A 233 21.40 0.76 -3.81
CA ALA A 233 21.79 1.70 -4.85
C ALA A 233 23.23 2.20 -4.62
N ALA A 234 23.97 2.51 -5.68
CA ALA A 234 25.34 2.98 -5.54
C ALA A 234 25.44 4.29 -4.74
N GLY A 235 26.47 4.40 -3.89
CA GLY A 235 26.76 5.63 -3.15
C GLY A 235 26.77 5.43 -1.64
N ALA A 236 26.61 6.53 -0.90
CA ALA A 236 26.67 6.54 0.55
C ALA A 236 25.32 6.19 1.18
N HIS A 237 25.37 5.37 2.23
CA HIS A 237 24.22 4.91 3.00
C HIS A 237 24.46 5.07 4.49
N ASP A 238 23.37 5.22 5.25
CA ASP A 238 23.36 5.11 6.70
C ASP A 238 22.52 3.89 7.11
N VAL A 239 23.13 2.95 7.84
CA VAL A 239 22.41 1.83 8.46
C VAL A 239 22.22 2.05 9.96
N VAL A 240 21.01 1.78 10.44
CA VAL A 240 20.68 1.63 11.87
C VAL A 240 20.04 0.28 12.11
N ALA A 241 20.17 -0.24 13.33
CA ALA A 241 19.50 -1.45 13.76
C ALA A 241 18.73 -1.20 15.05
N TRP A 242 17.62 -1.92 15.25
CA TRP A 242 16.90 -1.94 16.52
C TRP A 242 16.41 -3.35 16.80
N SER A 243 16.24 -3.69 18.08
CA SER A 243 15.80 -5.02 18.50
C SER A 243 14.36 -4.99 18.97
N GLU A 244 13.55 -5.93 18.49
CA GLU A 244 12.22 -6.20 19.00
C GLU A 244 12.19 -7.50 19.82
N SER A 245 11.54 -7.50 20.96
CA SER A 245 11.13 -8.75 21.62
C SER A 245 9.76 -8.57 22.24
N LEU A 246 8.84 -9.49 21.93
CA LEU A 246 7.49 -9.51 22.48
C LEU A 246 6.82 -8.11 22.41
N GLY A 247 6.81 -7.48 21.23
CA GLY A 247 6.20 -6.15 21.02
C GLY A 247 6.87 -5.01 21.78
N VAL A 248 8.14 -5.14 22.15
CA VAL A 248 8.96 -4.08 22.76
C VAL A 248 10.15 -3.82 21.87
N ALA A 249 10.29 -2.59 21.40
CA ALA A 249 11.47 -2.13 20.70
C ALA A 249 12.55 -1.61 21.68
N SER A 250 13.82 -1.84 21.35
CA SER A 250 14.96 -1.12 21.92
C SER A 250 15.02 0.32 21.39
N SER A 251 15.92 1.15 21.94
CA SER A 251 16.39 2.30 21.18
C SER A 251 17.14 1.84 19.92
N PRO A 252 17.09 2.60 18.80
CA PRO A 252 17.94 2.34 17.64
C PRO A 252 19.43 2.44 17.98
N SER A 253 20.27 1.74 17.22
CA SER A 253 21.72 1.87 17.27
C SER A 253 22.17 3.26 16.82
N ALA A 254 23.43 3.59 17.10
CA ALA A 254 24.07 4.69 16.37
C ALA A 254 24.10 4.35 14.86
N PRO A 255 23.90 5.34 13.97
CA PRO A 255 24.02 5.11 12.53
C PRO A 255 25.45 4.77 12.16
N VAL A 256 25.61 3.76 11.30
CA VAL A 256 26.88 3.42 10.68
C VAL A 256 26.81 3.82 9.22
N ARG A 257 27.72 4.72 8.82
CA ARG A 257 27.80 5.20 7.45
C ARG A 257 28.72 4.29 6.63
N PHE A 258 28.30 3.89 5.46
CA PHE A 258 29.12 3.11 4.51
C PHE A 258 28.78 3.51 3.08
N ALA A 259 29.45 2.94 2.09
CA ALA A 259 29.12 3.15 0.68
C ALA A 259 29.12 1.84 -0.10
N THR A 260 28.28 1.75 -1.13
CA THR A 260 28.25 0.64 -2.10
C THR A 260 28.78 1.10 -3.46
N PRO A 261 29.35 0.18 -4.26
CA PRO A 261 29.89 0.50 -5.57
C PRO A 261 28.76 0.68 -6.60
N ALA A 262 29.06 1.39 -7.68
CA ALA A 262 28.23 1.34 -8.88
C ALA A 262 28.51 0.04 -9.65
N VAL A 263 27.47 -0.56 -10.22
CA VAL A 263 27.63 -1.66 -11.18
C VAL A 263 28.03 -1.07 -12.52
N VAL A 264 29.11 -1.59 -13.09
CA VAL A 264 29.68 -1.11 -14.36
C VAL A 264 29.70 -2.21 -15.41
N LEU A 265 29.54 -1.80 -16.66
CA LEU A 265 29.72 -2.58 -17.87
C LEU A 265 31.20 -2.71 -18.22
N ALA A 266 31.54 -3.65 -19.09
CA ALA A 266 32.92 -3.88 -19.53
C ALA A 266 33.57 -2.67 -20.22
N ASP A 267 32.77 -1.79 -20.82
CA ASP A 267 33.21 -0.54 -21.47
C ASP A 267 33.33 0.66 -20.50
N GLY A 268 33.02 0.44 -19.20
CA GLY A 268 33.02 1.46 -18.17
C GLY A 268 31.71 2.24 -18.04
N GLY A 269 30.68 1.92 -18.84
CA GLY A 269 29.33 2.44 -18.66
C GLY A 269 28.74 2.01 -17.32
N VAL A 270 28.02 2.91 -16.64
CA VAL A 270 27.34 2.58 -15.37
C VAL A 270 25.97 1.98 -15.70
N VAL A 271 25.67 0.81 -15.13
CA VAL A 271 24.36 0.19 -15.25
C VAL A 271 23.31 1.12 -14.62
N GLN A 272 22.25 1.39 -15.37
CA GLN A 272 21.16 2.27 -14.95
C GLN A 272 19.94 1.45 -14.51
N MET A 273 19.08 2.10 -13.73
CA MET A 273 17.80 1.52 -13.33
C MET A 273 16.94 1.22 -14.56
N ALA A 274 16.34 0.03 -14.60
CA ALA A 274 15.31 -0.30 -15.58
C ALA A 274 13.98 0.40 -15.22
N VAL A 275 13.22 0.75 -16.23
CA VAL A 275 11.89 1.37 -16.10
C VAL A 275 10.85 0.34 -16.52
N LEU A 276 9.96 -0.01 -15.60
CA LEU A 276 8.74 -0.78 -15.91
C LEU A 276 7.67 0.18 -16.42
N VAL A 277 7.00 -0.18 -17.51
CA VAL A 277 5.93 0.61 -18.12
C VAL A 277 4.57 -0.06 -17.92
N VAL A 278 4.50 -1.39 -18.06
CA VAL A 278 3.28 -2.18 -17.85
C VAL A 278 3.61 -3.41 -17.01
N PRO A 279 2.78 -3.79 -16.03
CA PRO A 279 1.61 -3.04 -15.53
C PRO A 279 2.04 -1.75 -14.81
N GLY A 280 1.13 -0.79 -14.75
CA GLY A 280 1.22 0.39 -13.89
C GLY A 280 0.82 0.09 -12.45
N ASN A 281 1.11 1.02 -11.54
CA ASN A 281 0.78 0.85 -10.14
C ASN A 281 -0.73 1.00 -9.89
N GLY A 282 -1.35 -0.04 -9.35
CA GLY A 282 -2.79 -0.15 -9.11
C GLY A 282 -3.57 -0.82 -10.24
N ASP A 283 -2.89 -1.28 -11.30
CA ASP A 283 -3.55 -1.93 -12.43
C ASP A 283 -4.16 -3.29 -12.03
N THR A 284 -5.26 -3.65 -12.69
CA THR A 284 -5.86 -4.98 -12.61
C THR A 284 -5.55 -5.76 -13.87
N VAL A 285 -5.03 -6.98 -13.72
CA VAL A 285 -4.54 -7.82 -14.83
C VAL A 285 -5.09 -9.24 -14.73
N GLY A 286 -5.02 -9.99 -15.83
CA GLY A 286 -5.29 -11.43 -15.82
C GLY A 286 -4.17 -12.24 -15.15
N PRO A 287 -4.36 -13.56 -14.95
CA PRO A 287 -3.39 -14.44 -14.30
C PRO A 287 -2.07 -14.61 -15.07
N THR A 288 -2.01 -14.20 -16.33
CA THR A 288 -0.79 -14.19 -17.15
C THR A 288 -0.48 -12.77 -17.65
N PRO A 289 -0.04 -11.85 -16.77
CA PRO A 289 0.26 -10.49 -17.19
C PRO A 289 1.53 -10.40 -18.05
N LEU A 290 1.57 -9.34 -18.87
CA LEU A 290 2.76 -8.90 -19.58
C LEU A 290 3.50 -7.84 -18.75
N PHE A 291 4.79 -8.06 -18.52
CA PHE A 291 5.71 -7.05 -17.99
C PHE A 291 6.55 -6.49 -19.13
N ALA A 292 6.53 -5.18 -19.34
CA ALA A 292 7.28 -4.54 -20.41
C ALA A 292 7.84 -3.18 -19.98
N GLY A 293 8.98 -2.82 -20.56
CA GLY A 293 9.63 -1.55 -20.24
C GLY A 293 10.95 -1.32 -20.97
N THR A 294 11.78 -0.43 -20.42
CA THR A 294 13.04 0.01 -21.03
C THR A 294 14.19 -0.01 -20.04
N ALA A 295 15.41 -0.23 -20.52
CA ALA A 295 16.64 -0.03 -19.77
C ALA A 295 17.67 0.68 -20.66
N ALA A 296 18.19 1.81 -20.18
CA ALA A 296 19.09 2.66 -20.95
C ALA A 296 20.55 2.17 -20.95
N ASN A 297 21.00 1.53 -19.87
CA ASN A 297 22.34 0.94 -19.75
C ASN A 297 22.29 -0.35 -18.93
N GLY A 298 22.37 -1.49 -19.62
CA GLY A 298 22.33 -2.83 -19.06
C GLY A 298 22.44 -3.88 -20.16
N VAL A 299 22.86 -5.09 -19.81
CA VAL A 299 22.97 -6.22 -20.76
C VAL A 299 21.64 -6.95 -20.90
N ASN A 300 20.92 -7.09 -19.79
CA ASN A 300 19.61 -7.70 -19.70
C ASN A 300 18.83 -7.05 -18.55
N VAL A 301 17.57 -7.44 -18.38
CA VAL A 301 16.71 -6.98 -17.29
C VAL A 301 16.20 -8.17 -16.50
N GLY A 302 16.32 -8.07 -15.19
CA GLY A 302 15.66 -8.96 -14.24
C GLY A 302 14.27 -8.43 -13.87
N VAL A 303 13.24 -9.27 -14.03
CA VAL A 303 11.87 -9.01 -13.58
C VAL A 303 11.59 -9.86 -12.34
N VAL A 304 11.37 -9.21 -11.20
CA VAL A 304 11.16 -9.88 -9.91
C VAL A 304 9.72 -9.66 -9.45
N ILE A 305 8.94 -10.75 -9.41
CA ILE A 305 7.53 -10.77 -9.01
C ILE A 305 7.44 -11.35 -7.59
N ASP A 306 6.74 -10.65 -6.68
CA ASP A 306 6.49 -11.07 -5.29
C ASP A 306 7.73 -11.52 -4.49
N ASP A 307 8.86 -10.82 -4.66
CA ASP A 307 10.17 -11.19 -4.08
C ASP A 307 10.64 -12.62 -4.47
N GLY A 308 10.12 -13.14 -5.58
CA GLY A 308 10.47 -14.44 -6.15
C GLY A 308 11.83 -14.45 -6.88
N PRO A 309 12.11 -15.53 -7.63
CA PRO A 309 13.33 -15.60 -8.43
C PRO A 309 13.35 -14.55 -9.52
N ASP A 310 14.56 -14.19 -9.96
CA ASP A 310 14.74 -13.22 -11.02
C ASP A 310 14.45 -13.82 -12.41
N HIS A 311 13.53 -13.20 -13.15
CA HIS A 311 13.23 -13.55 -14.53
C HIS A 311 14.08 -12.71 -15.47
N ILE A 312 15.28 -13.23 -15.80
CA ILE A 312 16.24 -12.55 -16.68
C ILE A 312 15.74 -12.59 -18.13
N VAL A 313 15.47 -11.41 -18.69
CA VAL A 313 15.05 -11.22 -20.09
C VAL A 313 16.03 -10.34 -20.85
N PRO A 314 16.33 -10.67 -22.12
CA PRO A 314 17.23 -9.87 -22.93
C PRO A 314 16.61 -8.53 -23.30
N LEU A 315 17.47 -7.54 -23.53
CA LEU A 315 17.09 -6.27 -24.15
C LEU A 315 17.14 -6.38 -25.67
N ASP A 316 16.21 -5.71 -26.36
CA ASP A 316 16.33 -5.50 -27.80
C ASP A 316 17.34 -4.40 -28.14
N LEU A 317 17.59 -4.18 -29.44
CA LEU A 317 18.56 -3.18 -29.92
C LEU A 317 18.20 -1.73 -29.54
N LEU A 318 16.99 -1.49 -29.02
CA LEU A 318 16.51 -0.20 -28.56
C LEU A 318 16.45 -0.12 -27.02
N GLY A 319 16.97 -1.12 -26.30
CA GLY A 319 16.96 -1.16 -24.85
C GLY A 319 15.58 -1.48 -24.27
N ARG A 320 14.73 -2.23 -24.96
CA ARG A 320 13.40 -2.63 -24.47
C ARG A 320 13.38 -4.08 -24.03
N PHE A 321 12.61 -4.39 -22.99
CA PHE A 321 12.41 -5.76 -22.50
C PHE A 321 10.93 -6.13 -22.46
N ARG A 322 10.65 -7.43 -22.56
CA ARG A 322 9.31 -8.00 -22.37
C ARG A 322 9.40 -9.35 -21.65
N PHE A 323 8.50 -9.57 -20.70
CA PHE A 323 8.33 -10.83 -19.98
C PHE A 323 6.84 -11.15 -19.86
N GLN A 324 6.40 -12.23 -20.51
CA GLN A 324 5.04 -12.73 -20.41
C GLN A 324 5.01 -13.85 -19.37
N VAL A 325 4.15 -13.75 -18.34
CA VAL A 325 3.94 -14.87 -17.41
C VAL A 325 3.35 -16.05 -18.20
N PRO A 326 3.96 -17.25 -18.12
CA PRO A 326 3.53 -18.38 -18.94
C PRO A 326 2.23 -19.02 -18.40
N ASP A 327 1.38 -19.50 -19.31
CA ASP A 327 0.13 -20.21 -18.97
C ASP A 327 0.36 -21.49 -18.14
N SER A 328 1.57 -22.05 -18.16
CA SER A 328 1.94 -23.21 -17.34
C SER A 328 2.14 -22.87 -15.86
N ALA A 329 2.34 -21.61 -15.53
CA ALA A 329 2.54 -21.11 -14.17
C ALA A 329 1.91 -19.72 -13.99
N PRO A 330 0.57 -19.61 -14.08
CA PRO A 330 -0.13 -18.34 -13.88
C PRO A 330 0.04 -17.81 -12.46
N LEU A 331 -0.04 -16.49 -12.30
CA LEU A 331 -0.16 -15.85 -11.00
C LEU A 331 -1.53 -16.17 -10.37
N SER A 332 -1.55 -16.28 -9.04
CA SER A 332 -2.78 -16.45 -8.27
C SER A 332 -3.68 -15.21 -8.34
N VAL A 333 -4.96 -15.33 -7.97
CA VAL A 333 -5.82 -14.14 -7.77
C VAL A 333 -5.39 -13.39 -6.51
N GLY A 334 -5.39 -12.07 -6.57
CA GLY A 334 -5.12 -11.18 -5.44
C GLY A 334 -4.12 -10.08 -5.76
N THR A 335 -3.63 -9.39 -4.75
CA THR A 335 -2.61 -8.35 -4.91
C THR A 335 -1.23 -8.95 -5.09
N HIS A 336 -0.50 -8.45 -6.07
CA HIS A 336 0.86 -8.81 -6.41
C HIS A 336 1.74 -7.57 -6.50
N LYS A 337 3.06 -7.77 -6.52
CA LYS A 337 4.04 -6.69 -6.73
C LYS A 337 5.14 -7.12 -7.70
N VAL A 338 5.72 -6.15 -8.40
CA VAL A 338 6.85 -6.36 -9.30
C VAL A 338 7.89 -5.25 -9.13
N THR A 339 9.15 -5.61 -9.32
CA THR A 339 10.28 -4.69 -9.52
C THR A 339 11.10 -5.14 -10.71
N VAL A 340 11.80 -4.19 -11.34
CA VAL A 340 12.73 -4.47 -12.44
C VAL A 340 14.09 -3.86 -12.18
N HIS A 341 15.14 -4.48 -12.71
CA HIS A 341 16.52 -4.00 -12.60
C HIS A 341 17.37 -4.49 -13.77
N SER A 342 18.46 -3.81 -14.06
CA SER A 342 19.38 -4.18 -15.14
C SER A 342 20.62 -4.88 -14.61
N HIS A 343 21.22 -5.78 -15.40
CA HIS A 343 22.49 -6.44 -15.05
C HIS A 343 23.65 -6.03 -15.96
N ASN A 344 24.88 -6.23 -15.50
CA ASN A 344 26.08 -6.18 -16.35
C ASN A 344 26.42 -7.57 -16.95
N GLU A 345 27.55 -7.67 -17.66
CA GLU A 345 28.04 -8.90 -18.26
C GLU A 345 28.43 -9.98 -17.24
N ALA A 346 28.73 -9.59 -16.00
CA ALA A 346 29.05 -10.51 -14.90
C ALA A 346 27.80 -11.04 -14.18
N GLY A 347 26.61 -10.49 -14.49
CA GLY A 347 25.36 -10.79 -13.79
C GLY A 347 25.22 -10.06 -12.46
N ASP A 348 25.98 -8.97 -12.25
CA ASP A 348 25.79 -8.10 -11.08
C ASP A 348 24.55 -7.23 -11.25
N ASP A 349 23.76 -7.12 -10.19
CA ASP A 349 22.50 -6.41 -10.17
C ASP A 349 22.70 -4.89 -10.01
N GLY A 350 22.23 -4.13 -10.99
CA GLY A 350 22.12 -2.68 -10.92
C GLY A 350 20.98 -2.20 -9.99
N PRO A 351 20.68 -0.89 -10.02
CA PRO A 351 19.60 -0.33 -9.21
C PRO A 351 18.22 -0.91 -9.57
N TYR A 352 17.44 -1.24 -8.55
CA TYR A 352 16.05 -1.68 -8.69
C TYR A 352 15.12 -0.49 -8.87
N SER A 353 14.06 -0.69 -9.65
CA SER A 353 12.93 0.23 -9.76
C SER A 353 12.19 0.38 -8.43
N ASP A 354 11.33 1.39 -8.36
CA ASP A 354 10.27 1.41 -7.36
C ASP A 354 9.37 0.17 -7.49
N VAL A 355 8.76 -0.24 -6.38
CA VAL A 355 7.81 -1.36 -6.35
C VAL A 355 6.51 -0.93 -7.01
N VAL A 356 6.07 -1.70 -7.99
CA VAL A 356 4.76 -1.55 -8.64
C VAL A 356 3.82 -2.61 -8.10
N GLY A 357 2.73 -2.21 -7.44
CA GLY A 357 1.66 -3.10 -7.00
C GLY A 357 0.56 -3.22 -8.06
N PHE A 358 0.02 -4.41 -8.26
CA PHE A 358 -1.07 -4.69 -9.20
C PHE A 358 -1.98 -5.79 -8.65
N GLU A 359 -3.19 -5.93 -9.19
CA GLU A 359 -4.15 -6.96 -8.76
C GLU A 359 -4.40 -7.95 -9.90
N VAL A 360 -4.25 -9.25 -9.60
CA VAL A 360 -4.59 -10.33 -10.52
C VAL A 360 -6.00 -10.79 -10.25
N VAL A 361 -6.81 -10.87 -11.31
CA VAL A 361 -8.18 -11.37 -11.26
C VAL A 361 -8.42 -12.43 -12.33
N VAL A 362 -9.33 -13.37 -12.04
CA VAL A 362 -9.85 -14.30 -13.05
C VAL A 362 -11.13 -13.71 -13.59
N ALA A 363 -11.23 -13.58 -14.91
CA ALA A 363 -12.49 -13.19 -15.55
C ALA A 363 -13.56 -14.23 -15.18
N GLY A 364 -14.58 -13.79 -14.44
CA GLY A 364 -15.72 -14.64 -14.12
C GLY A 364 -16.52 -14.98 -15.38
N ALA A 365 -17.10 -16.19 -15.43
CA ALA A 365 -18.08 -16.57 -16.45
C ALA A 365 -19.38 -15.73 -16.37
N ASP A 366 -19.51 -14.89 -15.34
CA ASP A 366 -20.63 -14.00 -15.10
C ASP A 366 -20.09 -12.57 -15.29
N GLY A 367 -20.36 -11.96 -16.45
CA GLY A 367 -19.80 -10.67 -16.87
C GLY A 367 -20.09 -9.50 -15.92
N GLY A 368 -19.34 -9.43 -14.82
CA GLY A 368 -19.18 -8.27 -13.97
C GLY A 368 -18.02 -7.42 -14.45
N THR A 369 -18.34 -6.26 -15.02
CA THR A 369 -17.41 -5.17 -15.32
C THR A 369 -16.83 -4.65 -14.01
N ASP A 370 -15.52 -4.77 -13.84
CA ASP A 370 -14.65 -3.93 -12.97
C ASP A 370 -13.21 -4.48 -12.90
N ALA A 371 -12.91 -5.57 -13.61
CA ALA A 371 -11.56 -5.80 -14.12
C ALA A 371 -11.41 -4.99 -15.41
N GLY A 372 -10.40 -4.12 -15.50
CA GLY A 372 -9.93 -3.56 -16.77
C GLY A 372 -9.37 -4.69 -17.64
N THR A 373 -10.26 -5.46 -18.28
CA THR A 373 -9.89 -6.51 -19.23
C THR A 373 -9.49 -5.84 -20.54
N ALA A 374 -8.23 -5.43 -20.66
CA ALA A 374 -7.64 -5.38 -22.00
C ALA A 374 -7.58 -6.83 -22.48
N ASP A 375 -8.55 -7.24 -23.30
CA ASP A 375 -8.51 -8.50 -24.04
C ASP A 375 -7.13 -8.56 -24.74
N PRO A 376 -6.36 -9.66 -24.67
CA PRO A 376 -5.06 -9.76 -25.38
C PRO A 376 -5.18 -9.55 -26.91
N ALA A 377 -6.40 -9.61 -27.47
CA ALA A 377 -6.69 -9.19 -28.84
C ALA A 377 -6.84 -7.66 -29.02
N THR A 378 -6.80 -6.88 -27.94
CA THR A 378 -6.90 -5.42 -27.94
C THR A 378 -5.55 -4.81 -28.30
N PRO A 379 -5.46 -4.03 -29.39
CA PRO A 379 -4.25 -3.31 -29.70
C PRO A 379 -4.03 -2.17 -28.69
N MET A 380 -2.79 -1.72 -28.54
CA MET A 380 -2.44 -0.56 -27.72
C MET A 380 -1.57 0.41 -28.50
N VAL A 381 -1.79 1.71 -28.30
CA VAL A 381 -0.91 2.77 -28.82
C VAL A 381 0.16 3.07 -27.76
N LEU A 382 1.42 3.04 -28.17
CA LEU A 382 2.58 3.31 -27.32
C LEU A 382 3.22 4.66 -27.65
N VAL A 383 3.13 5.10 -28.90
CA VAL A 383 3.61 6.41 -29.36
C VAL A 383 2.48 7.08 -30.15
N PRO A 384 2.02 8.26 -29.73
CA PRO A 384 2.47 9.00 -28.54
C PRO A 384 2.05 8.32 -27.24
N GLU A 385 2.71 8.65 -26.12
CA GLU A 385 2.22 8.31 -24.77
C GLU A 385 1.15 9.31 -24.30
N GLU A 386 0.38 8.97 -23.26
CA GLU A 386 -0.63 9.87 -22.70
C GLU A 386 0.01 11.16 -22.21
N GLY A 387 -0.48 12.30 -22.70
CA GLY A 387 0.02 13.64 -22.39
C GLY A 387 1.28 14.06 -23.15
N ALA A 388 1.80 13.25 -24.08
CA ALA A 388 3.03 13.56 -24.81
C ALA A 388 2.90 14.87 -25.62
N THR A 389 4.03 15.57 -25.83
CA THR A 389 4.14 16.65 -26.80
C THR A 389 5.01 16.21 -27.97
N VAL A 390 4.43 16.16 -29.18
CA VAL A 390 5.07 15.63 -30.39
C VAL A 390 5.13 16.67 -31.51
N ASP A 391 6.03 16.45 -32.48
CA ASP A 391 6.10 17.25 -33.70
C ASP A 391 4.91 16.96 -34.64
N PRO A 392 4.58 17.86 -35.59
CA PRO A 392 3.49 17.66 -36.56
C PRO A 392 3.62 16.40 -37.42
N THR A 393 4.84 15.89 -37.58
CA THR A 393 5.14 14.61 -38.23
C THR A 393 5.87 13.70 -37.26
N PHE A 394 5.35 12.51 -37.02
CA PHE A 394 5.98 11.49 -36.20
C PHE A 394 5.45 10.11 -36.61
N MET A 395 5.92 9.06 -35.95
CA MET A 395 5.45 7.70 -36.21
C MET A 395 4.56 7.25 -35.06
N PHE A 396 3.32 6.84 -35.37
CA PHE A 396 2.54 6.05 -34.43
C PHE A 396 3.15 4.68 -34.30
N VAL A 397 3.28 4.23 -33.06
CA VAL A 397 3.76 2.89 -32.73
C VAL A 397 2.78 2.30 -31.74
N GLY A 398 2.43 1.04 -31.94
CA GLY A 398 1.64 0.31 -31.00
C GLY A 398 1.87 -1.18 -31.09
N VAL A 399 1.17 -1.92 -30.25
CA VAL A 399 1.27 -3.38 -30.15
C VAL A 399 -0.09 -4.03 -30.34
N ALA A 400 -0.12 -5.20 -30.97
CA ALA A 400 -1.29 -6.04 -31.15
C ALA A 400 -0.84 -7.51 -31.33
N LEU A 401 -1.77 -8.46 -31.39
CA LEU A 401 -1.43 -9.85 -31.74
C LEU A 401 -0.73 -9.89 -33.11
N PRO A 402 0.38 -10.66 -33.27
CA PRO A 402 1.09 -10.76 -34.55
C PRO A 402 0.17 -11.08 -35.72
N GLY A 403 0.36 -10.37 -36.84
CA GLY A 403 -0.48 -10.50 -38.03
C GLY A 403 -1.85 -9.80 -37.93
N THR A 404 -2.21 -9.20 -36.80
CA THR A 404 -3.46 -8.44 -36.65
C THR A 404 -3.40 -7.16 -37.45
N THR A 405 -4.45 -6.88 -38.21
CA THR A 405 -4.63 -5.57 -38.85
C THR A 405 -5.24 -4.61 -37.85
N VAL A 406 -4.60 -3.46 -37.66
CA VAL A 406 -5.00 -2.42 -36.71
C VAL A 406 -5.37 -1.16 -37.46
N GLN A 407 -6.58 -0.66 -37.21
CA GLN A 407 -7.05 0.65 -37.64
C GLN A 407 -6.68 1.70 -36.60
N LEU A 408 -5.87 2.65 -37.00
CA LEU A 408 -5.61 3.86 -36.23
C LEU A 408 -6.70 4.89 -36.51
N GLU A 409 -7.31 5.40 -35.46
CA GLU A 409 -8.27 6.49 -35.50
C GLU A 409 -7.70 7.70 -34.78
N LEU A 410 -7.68 8.84 -35.47
CA LEU A 410 -7.25 10.12 -34.93
C LEU A 410 -8.45 11.05 -34.83
N ASP A 411 -8.71 11.59 -33.63
CA ASP A 411 -9.84 12.48 -33.33
C ASP A 411 -11.19 11.92 -33.82
N GLY A 412 -11.37 10.61 -33.68
CA GLY A 412 -12.58 9.89 -34.10
C GLY A 412 -12.69 9.63 -35.60
N THR A 413 -11.65 9.91 -36.39
CA THR A 413 -11.60 9.64 -37.84
C THR A 413 -10.53 8.60 -38.16
N ALA A 414 -10.83 7.64 -39.04
CA ALA A 414 -9.86 6.66 -39.51
C ALA A 414 -8.66 7.33 -40.18
N LEU A 415 -7.46 7.09 -39.65
CA LEU A 415 -6.20 7.63 -40.13
C LEU A 415 -5.50 6.65 -41.08
N ALA A 416 -5.31 5.41 -40.63
CA ALA A 416 -4.55 4.39 -41.37
C ALA A 416 -4.85 2.98 -40.88
N LEU A 417 -4.52 1.99 -41.72
CA LEU A 417 -4.41 0.59 -41.32
C LEU A 417 -2.91 0.24 -41.22
N ALA A 418 -2.54 -0.50 -40.18
CA ALA A 418 -1.21 -1.04 -39.98
C ALA A 418 -1.33 -2.49 -39.50
N THR A 419 -0.59 -3.40 -40.10
CA THR A 419 -0.54 -4.79 -39.64
C THR A 419 0.58 -4.92 -38.62
N ALA A 420 0.31 -5.58 -37.50
CA ALA A 420 1.32 -5.93 -36.52
C ALA A 420 2.27 -6.97 -37.12
N ASP A 421 3.58 -6.72 -37.02
CA ASP A 421 4.62 -7.64 -37.48
C ASP A 421 4.64 -8.94 -36.67
N ASP A 422 5.55 -9.86 -37.01
CA ASP A 422 5.70 -11.16 -36.33
C ASP A 422 6.09 -10.99 -34.84
N GLU A 423 6.60 -9.81 -34.47
CA GLU A 423 6.91 -9.40 -33.11
C GLU A 423 5.72 -8.73 -32.39
N GLY A 424 4.60 -8.51 -33.07
CA GLY A 424 3.36 -7.93 -32.55
C GLY A 424 3.34 -6.40 -32.56
N VAL A 425 4.20 -5.74 -33.34
CA VAL A 425 4.32 -4.28 -33.40
C VAL A 425 3.71 -3.76 -34.70
N PHE A 426 2.83 -2.77 -34.60
CA PHE A 426 2.36 -2.02 -35.76
C PHE A 426 2.93 -0.60 -35.75
N ARG A 427 3.21 -0.07 -36.94
CA ARG A 427 3.80 1.28 -37.12
C ARG A 427 3.07 2.03 -38.23
N HIS A 428 2.87 3.33 -38.03
CA HIS A 428 2.34 4.22 -39.07
C HIS A 428 3.08 5.57 -39.05
N ILE A 429 3.73 5.92 -40.17
CA ILE A 429 4.46 7.19 -40.30
C ILE A 429 3.52 8.29 -40.80
N LEU A 430 3.51 9.44 -40.13
CA LEU A 430 2.90 10.66 -40.65
C LEU A 430 3.92 11.41 -41.50
N THR A 431 3.65 11.48 -42.81
CA THR A 431 4.47 12.26 -43.74
C THR A 431 4.11 13.74 -43.66
N ALA A 432 4.98 14.61 -44.20
CA ALA A 432 4.74 16.06 -44.23
C ALA A 432 3.39 16.45 -44.88
N GLU A 433 2.90 15.65 -45.83
CA GLU A 433 1.60 15.85 -46.48
C GLU A 433 0.40 15.57 -45.58
N LYS A 434 0.60 14.77 -44.52
CA LYS A 434 -0.41 14.40 -43.50
C LYS A 434 -0.05 14.93 -42.12
N ALA A 435 0.77 15.99 -42.05
CA ALA A 435 1.18 16.58 -40.78
C ALA A 435 -0.03 17.03 -39.96
N LEU A 436 -0.01 16.75 -38.66
CA LEU A 436 -1.10 17.12 -37.76
C LEU A 436 -1.10 18.62 -37.47
N ALA A 437 -2.30 19.17 -37.24
CA ALA A 437 -2.45 20.56 -36.82
C ALA A 437 -1.87 20.78 -35.42
N MET A 438 -1.57 22.02 -35.06
CA MET A 438 -1.16 22.34 -33.69
C MET A 438 -2.33 22.18 -32.72
N GLY A 439 -2.06 21.64 -31.54
CA GLY A 439 -3.03 21.53 -30.45
C GLY A 439 -3.25 20.11 -29.96
N ALA A 440 -4.36 19.91 -29.24
CA ALA A 440 -4.69 18.64 -28.62
C ALA A 440 -5.26 17.66 -29.65
N HIS A 441 -4.76 16.43 -29.61
CA HIS A 441 -5.22 15.32 -30.44
C HIS A 441 -5.45 14.08 -29.58
N LYS A 442 -6.26 13.15 -30.09
CA LYS A 442 -6.53 11.85 -29.48
C LYS A 442 -6.37 10.74 -30.50
N VAL A 443 -5.69 9.66 -30.12
CA VAL A 443 -5.54 8.47 -30.96
C VAL A 443 -6.09 7.22 -30.29
N VAL A 444 -6.70 6.36 -31.08
CA VAL A 444 -7.18 5.02 -30.71
C VAL A 444 -6.68 4.02 -31.73
N ALA A 445 -6.35 2.81 -31.27
CA ALA A 445 -6.11 1.66 -32.13
C ALA A 445 -7.28 0.69 -32.03
N GLN A 446 -7.78 0.18 -33.15
CA GLN A 446 -8.85 -0.82 -33.22
C GLN A 446 -8.39 -2.02 -34.04
N ALA A 447 -8.53 -3.23 -33.49
CA ALA A 447 -8.27 -4.43 -34.28
C ALA A 447 -9.35 -4.61 -35.36
N VAL A 448 -8.96 -5.11 -36.52
CA VAL A 448 -9.85 -5.41 -37.65
C VAL A 448 -9.62 -6.88 -38.05
N THR A 449 -10.71 -7.63 -38.17
CA THR A 449 -10.63 -9.05 -38.57
C THR A 449 -10.25 -9.19 -40.06
N ALA A 450 -9.90 -10.40 -40.49
CA ALA A 450 -9.58 -10.68 -41.89
C ALA A 450 -10.76 -10.40 -42.84
N GLU A 451 -11.99 -10.48 -42.32
CA GLU A 451 -13.25 -10.18 -43.00
C GLU A 451 -13.62 -8.69 -42.97
N GLY A 452 -12.81 -7.84 -42.31
CA GLY A 452 -13.02 -6.40 -42.23
C GLY A 452 -13.97 -5.96 -41.11
N GLU A 453 -14.29 -6.85 -40.16
CA GLU A 453 -15.16 -6.54 -39.03
C GLU A 453 -14.39 -5.82 -37.92
N ALA A 454 -15.06 -4.87 -37.26
CA ALA A 454 -14.48 -4.07 -36.19
C ALA A 454 -14.33 -4.91 -34.90
N GLY A 455 -13.10 -5.03 -34.42
CA GLY A 455 -12.72 -5.77 -33.20
C GLY A 455 -12.45 -4.86 -31.98
N PRO A 456 -11.76 -5.39 -30.96
CA PRO A 456 -11.43 -4.67 -29.73
C PRO A 456 -10.67 -3.35 -29.96
N ARG A 457 -10.92 -2.37 -29.09
CA ARG A 457 -10.38 -1.00 -29.19
C ARG A 457 -9.51 -0.66 -27.99
N SER A 458 -8.38 -0.01 -28.23
CA SER A 458 -7.50 0.52 -27.18
C SER A 458 -8.21 1.62 -26.38
N PRO A 459 -7.73 1.93 -25.16
CA PRO A 459 -8.01 3.22 -24.54
C PRO A 459 -7.61 4.39 -25.46
N GLU A 460 -8.27 5.54 -25.29
CA GLU A 460 -7.86 6.78 -25.96
C GLU A 460 -6.53 7.27 -25.39
N VAL A 461 -5.60 7.62 -26.28
CA VAL A 461 -4.36 8.31 -25.90
C VAL A 461 -4.42 9.77 -26.33
N GLY A 462 -4.44 10.68 -25.37
CA GLY A 462 -4.41 12.12 -25.58
C GLY A 462 -2.99 12.66 -25.69
N PHE A 463 -2.72 13.56 -26.65
CA PHE A 463 -1.39 14.16 -26.82
C PHE A 463 -1.49 15.58 -27.41
N GLN A 464 -0.38 16.33 -27.38
CA GLN A 464 -0.26 17.70 -27.89
C GLN A 464 0.69 17.74 -29.09
N VAL A 465 0.27 18.36 -30.19
CA VAL A 465 1.15 18.67 -31.33
C VAL A 465 1.67 20.09 -31.18
N ARG A 466 3.00 20.21 -31.04
CA ARG A 466 3.66 21.52 -30.95
C ARG A 466 3.80 22.16 -32.33
N GLY A 467 3.83 23.48 -32.36
CA GLY A 467 4.13 24.23 -33.59
C GLY A 467 5.57 24.00 -34.03
N PRO A 468 5.89 24.28 -35.31
CA PRO A 468 7.27 24.25 -35.77
C PRO A 468 8.12 25.12 -34.84
N THR A 469 9.12 24.52 -34.20
CA THR A 469 10.17 25.26 -33.51
C THR A 469 10.91 26.09 -34.56
N ASP A 470 10.92 27.42 -34.42
CA ASP A 470 11.64 28.37 -35.28
C ASP A 470 13.15 28.11 -35.26
N LEU A 471 13.63 27.04 -35.91
CA LEU A 471 15.03 26.74 -36.13
C LEU A 471 15.23 25.94 -37.42
N ASP A 472 14.64 26.38 -38.54
CA ASP A 472 15.22 26.12 -39.86
C ASP A 472 14.79 27.14 -40.93
N VAL A 473 15.27 28.39 -40.81
CA VAL A 473 15.40 29.30 -41.95
C VAL A 473 16.77 29.96 -41.93
N GLY A 474 17.69 29.35 -42.69
CA GLY A 474 18.87 30.04 -43.20
C GLY A 474 18.47 31.27 -44.02
N CYS A 475 19.25 32.34 -43.86
CA CYS A 475 19.13 33.59 -44.61
C CYS A 475 19.03 33.38 -46.14
N GLY A 476 18.09 34.09 -46.77
CA GLY A 476 18.05 34.27 -48.23
C GLY A 476 17.09 35.40 -48.63
N CYS A 477 17.66 36.44 -49.26
CA CYS A 477 17.03 37.72 -49.60
C CYS A 477 15.86 37.63 -50.59
N GLY A 478 14.91 38.60 -50.56
CA GLY A 478 14.16 38.98 -51.77
C GLY A 478 12.78 39.60 -51.61
N THR A 479 12.74 40.94 -51.66
CA THR A 479 11.69 41.80 -52.27
C THR A 479 10.25 41.81 -51.73
N ALA A 480 9.84 43.00 -51.24
CA ALA A 480 8.44 43.44 -51.09
C ALA A 480 7.74 43.62 -52.47
N PRO A 481 6.39 43.73 -52.56
CA PRO A 481 5.76 45.03 -52.25
C PRO A 481 4.32 45.00 -51.67
N ALA A 482 3.98 46.17 -51.08
CA ALA A 482 2.68 46.89 -51.08
C ALA A 482 1.43 46.32 -50.37
N GLY A 483 0.88 47.13 -49.43
CA GLY A 483 -0.51 46.98 -48.96
C GLY A 483 -0.92 47.80 -47.73
N MET A 484 -1.04 49.12 -47.90
CA MET A 484 -1.80 50.17 -47.15
C MET A 484 -2.36 49.94 -45.72
N ILE A 485 -1.94 50.78 -44.75
CA ILE A 485 -2.63 51.95 -44.12
C ILE A 485 -3.75 51.63 -43.09
N SER A 486 -3.50 51.99 -41.81
CA SER A 486 -4.32 52.88 -40.94
C SER A 486 -3.77 52.79 -39.50
N VAL A 487 -2.91 53.70 -39.03
CA VAL A 487 -3.20 54.95 -38.27
C VAL A 487 -4.27 54.77 -37.17
N TRP A 488 -3.88 54.84 -35.88
CA TRP A 488 -4.16 55.96 -34.96
C TRP A 488 -3.46 55.81 -33.58
N ALA A 489 -2.88 56.94 -33.16
CA ALA A 489 -2.40 57.47 -31.86
C ALA A 489 -2.04 56.52 -30.68
N LEU A 490 -0.86 56.54 -30.04
CA LEU A 490 -0.02 57.57 -29.38
C LEU A 490 -0.54 58.17 -28.05
N VAL A 491 0.39 58.20 -27.08
CA VAL A 491 0.55 59.00 -25.84
C VAL A 491 -0.11 58.44 -24.56
N GLY A 492 0.60 58.28 -23.43
CA GLY A 492 1.96 58.70 -23.09
C GLY A 492 2.48 58.18 -21.75
N LEU A 493 3.81 58.34 -21.62
CA LEU A 493 4.62 58.16 -20.42
C LEU A 493 4.25 59.14 -19.30
N GLY A 494 4.50 58.73 -18.06
CA GLY A 494 4.63 59.63 -16.92
C GLY A 494 5.25 58.95 -15.70
N ALA A 495 6.58 58.96 -15.64
CA ALA A 495 7.40 58.44 -14.55
C ALA A 495 7.18 59.18 -13.21
N LEU A 496 7.42 58.52 -12.07
CA LEU A 496 8.11 59.16 -10.94
C LEU A 496 8.68 58.16 -9.93
N ALA A 497 9.96 58.35 -9.67
CA ALA A 497 10.79 57.60 -8.72
C ALA A 497 10.86 58.28 -7.34
N ARG A 498 11.41 57.52 -6.38
CA ARG A 498 12.10 57.92 -5.14
C ARG A 498 11.26 58.36 -3.94
N ARG A 499 11.32 57.55 -2.88
CA ARG A 499 11.27 58.00 -1.47
C ARG A 499 12.52 57.53 -0.72
N ARG A 500 13.31 58.49 -0.26
CA ARG A 500 14.19 58.41 0.92
C ARG A 500 14.33 59.82 1.50
N ARG A 501 13.82 60.06 2.71
CA ARG A 501 14.60 60.52 3.86
C ARG A 501 13.74 60.66 5.13
N ALA A 502 14.43 60.41 6.23
CA ALA A 502 13.97 60.37 7.62
C ALA A 502 14.01 61.74 8.31
N ARG A 503 13.26 61.86 9.43
CA ARG A 503 13.67 62.29 10.79
C ARG A 503 12.51 62.97 11.51
N SER A 504 12.08 62.40 12.63
CA SER A 504 12.18 62.96 13.99
C SER A 504 11.35 62.09 14.94
#